data_AF-A0A920KQH6-F1
#
_entry.id   AF-A0A920KQH6-F1
#
_cell.length_a   1.000
_cell.length_b   1.000
_cell.length_c   1.000
_cell.angle_alpha   90.00
_cell.angle_beta   90.00
_cell.angle_gamma   90.00
#
_symmetry.space_group_name_H-M   'P 1'
#
loop_
_entity.id
_entity.type
_entity.pdbx_description
1 polymer ?
#
loop_
_entity_poly.entity_id
_entity_poly.type
_entity_poly.pdbx_seq_one_letter_code
_entity_poly.pdbx_strand_id
1 'polypeptide(L)'
;MRPLEMADGALSFDMRLIKRPSQPVKLRMDCGYPCSGEMDITRVLEAAEGDDWQRLTFPMKCFAQLGVDSSKVNTPFLLATTGELSLEISEVVLAERPAGSEAVSCSELLAES
;
A
#
# COMPACT_ATOMS: atom_id res chain seq x y z
N MET A 1 -17.36 9.97 10.95
CA MET A 1 -16.74 9.12 9.92
C MET A 1 -16.42 7.78 10.59
N ARG A 2 -16.78 6.65 9.98
CA ARG A 2 -16.47 5.32 10.53
C ARG A 2 -14.99 5.00 10.22
N PRO A 3 -14.22 4.40 11.15
CA PRO A 3 -12.86 3.97 10.87
C PRO A 3 -12.83 2.92 9.75
N LEU A 4 -11.92 3.07 8.78
CA LEU A 4 -11.83 2.21 7.60
C LEU A 4 -11.51 0.75 7.96
N GLU A 5 -10.73 0.55 9.02
CA GLU A 5 -10.40 -0.75 9.60
C GLU A 5 -11.65 -1.58 9.93
N MET A 6 -12.68 -0.93 10.45
CA MET A 6 -13.91 -1.59 10.87
C MET A 6 -14.86 -1.87 9.70
N ALA A 7 -14.53 -1.41 8.50
CA ALA A 7 -15.36 -1.50 7.30
C ALA A 7 -14.84 -2.50 6.26
N ASP A 8 -13.74 -3.23 6.55
CA ASP A 8 -12.97 -4.01 5.57
C ASP A 8 -12.39 -3.12 4.44
N GLY A 9 -12.02 -1.88 4.79
CA GLY A 9 -11.49 -0.92 3.83
C GLY A 9 -10.11 -1.30 3.28
N ALA A 10 -9.71 -0.61 2.21
CA ALA A 10 -8.42 -0.81 1.58
C ALA A 10 -7.89 0.46 0.92
N LEU A 11 -6.56 0.54 0.85
CA LEU A 11 -5.83 1.44 -0.02
C LEU A 11 -5.58 0.72 -1.34
N SER A 12 -6.01 1.30 -2.46
CA SER A 12 -5.74 0.77 -3.79
C SER A 12 -5.12 1.83 -4.68
N PHE A 13 -4.29 1.40 -5.62
CA PHE A 13 -3.80 2.26 -6.68
C PHE A 13 -3.52 1.43 -7.93
N ASP A 14 -3.69 2.06 -9.08
CA ASP A 14 -3.26 1.49 -10.35
C ASP A 14 -1.82 1.87 -10.59
N MET A 15 -1.03 0.91 -11.08
CA MET A 15 0.33 1.18 -11.45
C MET A 15 0.75 0.46 -12.73
N ARG A 16 1.72 1.04 -13.41
CA ARG A 16 2.48 0.39 -14.48
C ARG A 16 3.96 0.45 -14.13
N LEU A 17 4.60 -0.71 -14.06
CA LEU A 17 6.03 -0.79 -13.71
C LEU A 17 6.89 -0.53 -14.95
N ILE A 18 7.69 0.55 -14.90
CA ILE A 18 8.59 0.94 -15.98
C ILE A 18 10.01 0.41 -15.72
N LYS A 19 10.47 0.48 -14.47
CA LYS A 19 11.77 -0.04 -14.02
C LYS A 19 11.62 -0.71 -12.66
N ARG A 20 12.05 -1.96 -12.56
CA ARG A 20 12.06 -2.75 -11.32
C ARG A 20 12.87 -2.06 -10.23
N PRO A 21 12.46 -2.19 -8.95
CA PRO A 21 13.20 -1.61 -7.84
C PRO A 21 14.61 -2.21 -7.73
N SER A 22 15.62 -1.38 -7.45
CA SER A 22 16.99 -1.86 -7.17
C SER A 22 17.29 -2.03 -5.67
N GLN A 23 16.40 -1.56 -4.81
CA GLN A 23 16.44 -1.66 -3.35
C GLN A 23 15.01 -1.84 -2.81
N PRO A 24 14.84 -2.23 -1.54
CA PRO A 24 13.52 -2.40 -0.96
C PRO A 24 12.61 -1.18 -1.12
N VAL A 25 11.33 -1.44 -1.37
CA VAL A 25 10.30 -0.41 -1.53
C VAL A 25 9.28 -0.55 -0.41
N LYS A 26 9.06 0.55 0.29
CA LYS A 26 8.17 0.65 1.43
C LYS A 26 6.92 1.42 1.04
N LEU A 27 5.75 0.82 1.30
CA LEU A 27 4.46 1.49 1.27
C LEU A 27 4.07 1.86 2.70
N ARG A 28 3.90 3.15 2.95
CA ARG A 28 3.68 3.70 4.28
C ARG A 28 2.43 4.58 4.31
N MET A 29 1.78 4.58 5.47
CA MET A 29 0.67 5.45 5.82
C MET A 29 0.96 6.13 7.16
N ASP A 30 0.73 7.44 7.24
CA ASP A 30 0.91 8.22 8.48
C ASP A 30 -0.42 8.81 8.98
N CYS A 31 -0.51 8.90 10.30
CA CYS A 31 -1.64 9.46 11.05
C CYS A 31 -1.18 10.54 12.05
N GLY A 32 -0.06 11.20 11.74
CA GLY A 32 0.61 12.19 12.57
C GLY A 32 1.49 11.57 13.65
N TYR A 33 2.64 12.18 13.95
CA TYR A 33 3.61 11.61 14.91
C TYR A 33 2.98 11.32 16.29
N PRO A 34 3.24 10.16 16.91
CA PRO A 34 4.10 9.04 16.47
C PRO A 34 3.33 7.88 15.78
N CYS A 35 2.25 8.17 15.07
CA CYS A 35 1.34 7.22 14.44
C CYS A 35 1.70 7.01 12.95
N SER A 36 2.17 5.80 12.62
CA SER A 36 2.51 5.38 11.25
C SER A 36 2.52 3.87 11.12
N GLY A 37 2.32 3.36 9.92
CA GLY A 37 2.51 1.95 9.58
C GLY A 37 3.14 1.80 8.20
N GLU A 38 4.08 0.87 8.08
CA GLU A 38 4.91 0.66 6.89
C GLU A 38 4.99 -0.83 6.53
N MET A 39 4.78 -1.14 5.26
CA MET A 39 4.89 -2.49 4.71
C MET A 39 5.98 -2.53 3.64
N ASP A 40 6.74 -3.62 3.61
CA ASP A 40 7.59 -3.91 2.47
C ASP A 40 6.74 -4.46 1.32
N ILE A 41 6.78 -3.80 0.16
CA ILE A 41 6.03 -4.23 -1.03
C ILE A 41 6.96 -4.64 -2.17
N THR A 42 8.24 -4.85 -1.89
CA THR A 42 9.26 -5.14 -2.92
C THR A 42 8.88 -6.36 -3.74
N ARG A 43 8.49 -7.47 -3.09
CA ARG A 43 8.08 -8.69 -3.80
C ARG A 43 6.81 -8.50 -4.64
N VAL A 44 5.88 -7.65 -4.18
CA VAL A 44 4.67 -7.32 -4.94
C VAL A 44 5.06 -6.61 -6.25
N LEU A 45 5.98 -5.64 -6.17
CA LEU A 45 6.50 -4.94 -7.35
C LEU A 45 7.39 -5.81 -8.24
N GLU A 46 8.11 -6.78 -7.67
CA GLU A 46 8.89 -7.73 -8.46
C GLU A 46 8.02 -8.79 -9.15
N ALA A 47 6.90 -9.18 -8.56
CA ALA A 47 5.95 -10.11 -9.16
C ALA A 47 5.08 -9.45 -10.25
N ALA A 48 4.99 -8.12 -10.28
CA ALA A 48 4.26 -7.37 -11.28
C ALA A 48 4.74 -7.73 -12.71
N GLU A 49 3.76 -8.02 -13.58
CA GLU A 49 3.98 -8.15 -15.02
C GLU A 49 4.39 -6.77 -15.56
N GLY A 50 5.61 -6.68 -16.11
CA GLY A 50 6.16 -5.41 -16.58
C GLY A 50 5.40 -4.90 -17.81
N ASP A 51 5.24 -3.57 -17.89
CA ASP A 51 4.55 -2.82 -18.95
C ASP A 51 3.00 -2.84 -19.00
N ASP A 52 2.32 -3.63 -18.16
CA ASP A 52 0.85 -3.62 -18.06
C ASP A 52 0.35 -2.85 -16.82
N TRP A 53 -0.81 -2.19 -16.97
CA TRP A 53 -1.53 -1.55 -15.86
C TRP A 53 -2.14 -2.61 -14.96
N GLN A 54 -1.87 -2.51 -13.67
CA GLN A 54 -2.43 -3.40 -12.66
C GLN A 54 -2.86 -2.64 -11.41
N ARG A 55 -3.96 -3.10 -10.81
CA ARG A 55 -4.49 -2.56 -9.56
C ARG A 55 -3.92 -3.31 -8.38
N LEU A 56 -3.16 -2.63 -7.53
CA LEU A 56 -2.72 -3.16 -6.25
C LEU A 56 -3.69 -2.71 -5.15
N THR A 57 -4.09 -3.65 -4.29
CA THR A 57 -5.02 -3.40 -3.19
C THR A 57 -4.45 -3.93 -1.88
N PHE A 58 -4.31 -3.03 -0.91
CA PHE A 58 -3.72 -3.28 0.40
C PHE A 58 -4.79 -3.09 1.48
N PRO A 59 -5.19 -4.14 2.22
CA PRO A 59 -6.19 -4.04 3.27
C PRO A 59 -5.78 -3.07 4.37
N MET A 60 -6.71 -2.21 4.79
CA MET A 60 -6.49 -1.27 5.90
C MET A 60 -6.06 -1.98 7.19
N LYS A 61 -6.63 -3.17 7.44
CA LYS A 61 -6.28 -4.02 8.60
C LYS A 61 -4.79 -4.34 8.73
N CYS A 62 -4.02 -4.32 7.63
CA CYS A 62 -2.57 -4.52 7.71
C CYS A 62 -1.88 -3.26 8.26
N PHE A 63 -2.30 -2.07 7.82
CA PHE A 63 -1.81 -0.80 8.35
C PHE A 63 -2.18 -0.59 9.83
N ALA A 64 -3.39 -0.96 10.26
CA ALA A 64 -3.76 -0.89 11.67
C ALA A 64 -2.96 -1.84 12.56
N GLN A 65 -2.63 -3.05 12.08
CA GLN A 65 -1.74 -3.95 12.81
C GLN A 65 -0.34 -3.36 13.01
N LEU A 66 0.07 -2.46 12.12
CA LEU A 66 1.34 -1.73 12.18
C LEU A 66 1.26 -0.40 12.96
N GLY A 67 0.09 -0.07 13.53
CA GLY A 67 -0.07 1.09 14.40
C GLY A 67 -0.77 2.30 13.77
N VAL A 68 -1.33 2.17 12.56
CA VAL A 68 -2.11 3.25 11.94
C VAL A 68 -3.49 3.38 12.59
N ASP A 69 -3.82 4.60 13.03
CA ASP A 69 -5.18 5.01 13.37
C ASP A 69 -5.84 5.65 12.14
N SER A 70 -6.70 4.88 11.45
CA SER A 70 -7.42 5.34 10.26
C SER A 70 -8.27 6.60 10.48
N SER A 71 -8.64 6.94 11.72
CA SER A 71 -9.38 8.16 12.04
C SER A 71 -8.51 9.44 12.04
N LYS A 72 -7.18 9.28 12.01
CA LYS A 72 -6.20 10.37 12.10
C LYS A 72 -5.26 10.45 10.89
N VAL A 73 -5.47 9.63 9.86
CA VAL A 73 -4.62 9.57 8.67
C VAL A 73 -4.50 10.95 8.04
N ASN A 74 -3.26 11.41 7.87
CA ASN A 74 -2.92 12.66 7.19
C ASN A 74 -2.06 12.44 5.95
N THR A 75 -1.32 11.33 5.89
CA THR A 75 -0.59 10.87 4.70
C THR A 75 -1.09 9.47 4.34
N PRO A 76 -2.13 9.35 3.49
CA PRO A 76 -2.76 8.07 3.17
C PRO A 76 -1.91 7.18 2.26
N PHE A 77 -0.96 7.76 1.54
CA PHE A 77 -0.12 7.06 0.58
C PHE A 77 1.29 7.69 0.57
N LEU A 78 2.29 6.91 0.96
CA LEU A 78 3.70 7.26 0.85
C LEU A 78 4.42 6.03 0.29
N LEU A 79 5.16 6.24 -0.80
CA LEU A 79 6.04 5.23 -1.38
C LEU A 79 7.49 5.69 -1.22
N ALA A 80 8.33 4.86 -0.62
CA ALA A 80 9.72 5.18 -0.36
C ALA A 80 10.66 4.05 -0.75
N THR A 81 11.81 4.41 -1.29
CA THR A 81 12.95 3.51 -1.51
C THR A 81 14.23 4.32 -1.47
N THR A 82 15.34 3.68 -1.15
CA THR A 82 16.70 4.26 -1.23
C THR A 82 17.36 3.98 -2.57
N GLY A 83 16.77 3.13 -3.40
CA GLY A 83 17.28 2.75 -4.71
C GLY A 83 16.55 3.42 -5.87
N GLU A 84 16.68 2.82 -7.04
CA GLU A 84 16.01 3.25 -8.26
C GLU A 84 14.67 2.53 -8.39
N LEU A 85 13.61 3.27 -8.72
CA LEU A 85 12.29 2.76 -9.04
C LEU A 85 11.66 3.69 -10.08
N SER A 86 11.07 3.15 -11.13
CA SER A 86 10.27 3.93 -12.08
C SER A 86 8.94 3.24 -12.32
N LEU A 87 7.87 3.99 -12.08
CA LEU A 87 6.51 3.52 -12.27
C LEU A 87 5.62 4.70 -12.64
N GLU A 88 4.49 4.38 -13.24
CA GLU A 88 3.37 5.29 -13.41
C GLU A 88 2.30 4.91 -12.40
N ILE A 89 1.64 5.90 -11.80
CA ILE A 89 0.54 5.69 -10.84
C ILE A 89 -0.70 6.36 -11.38
N SER A 90 -1.85 5.69 -11.22
CA SER A 90 -3.17 6.26 -11.40
C SER A 90 -4.10 5.84 -10.26
N GLU A 91 -5.19 6.58 -10.07
CA GLU A 91 -6.30 6.25 -9.15
C GLU A 91 -5.89 5.76 -7.76
N VAL A 92 -5.22 6.60 -6.97
CA VAL A 92 -5.00 6.29 -5.55
C VAL A 92 -6.31 6.48 -4.78
N VAL A 93 -6.89 5.38 -4.30
CA VAL A 93 -8.20 5.32 -3.67
C VAL A 93 -8.11 4.68 -2.30
N LEU A 94 -8.70 5.35 -1.31
CA LEU A 94 -8.96 4.81 0.01
C LEU A 94 -10.47 4.59 0.15
N ALA A 95 -10.91 3.33 0.21
CA ALA A 95 -12.34 2.99 0.17
C ALA A 95 -12.73 2.03 1.29
N GLU A 96 -13.97 2.16 1.79
CA GLU A 96 -14.57 1.22 2.75
C GLU A 96 -14.77 -0.17 2.14
N ARG A 97 -14.93 -0.27 0.82
CA ARG A 97 -15.00 -1.54 0.11
C ARG A 97 -14.17 -1.43 -1.17
N PRO A 98 -13.04 -2.14 -1.30
CA PRO A 98 -12.26 -2.12 -2.53
C PRO A 98 -13.08 -2.66 -3.69
N ALA A 99 -12.96 -2.03 -4.85
CA ALA A 99 -13.58 -2.48 -6.08
C ALA A 99 -12.54 -3.19 -6.95
N GLY A 100 -12.77 -4.48 -7.23
CA GLY A 100 -12.10 -5.23 -8.29
C GLY A 100 -10.57 -5.32 -8.19
N SER A 101 -10.08 -6.31 -7.43
CA SER A 101 -8.83 -7.07 -7.59
C SER A 101 -8.67 -7.92 -6.31
N GLU A 102 -7.84 -8.97 -6.33
CA GLU A 102 -7.51 -9.70 -5.11
C GLU A 102 -6.59 -8.83 -4.23
N ALA A 103 -7.04 -8.56 -3.01
CA ALA A 103 -6.25 -7.82 -2.05
C ALA A 103 -5.04 -8.65 -1.59
N VAL A 104 -3.86 -8.02 -1.51
CA VAL A 104 -2.65 -8.67 -1.01
C VAL A 104 -2.87 -9.07 0.46
N SER A 105 -2.46 -10.28 0.84
CA SER A 105 -2.70 -10.77 2.20
C SER A 105 -1.77 -10.08 3.21
N CYS A 106 -2.26 -9.80 4.42
CA CYS A 106 -1.39 -9.22 5.45
C CYS A 106 -0.23 -10.15 5.83
N SER A 107 -0.40 -11.47 5.73
CA SER A 107 0.68 -12.43 6.00
C SER A 107 1.86 -12.25 5.06
N GLU A 108 1.62 -11.93 3.79
CA GLU A 108 2.69 -11.65 2.82
C GLU A 108 3.38 -10.32 3.12
N LEU A 109 2.63 -9.33 3.59
CA LEU A 109 3.13 -7.97 3.85
C LEU A 109 3.82 -7.80 5.22
N LEU A 110 3.43 -8.61 6.22
CA LEU A 110 3.93 -8.54 7.59
C LEU A 110 5.03 -9.58 7.88
N ALA A 111 5.22 -10.57 7.02
CA ALA A 111 6.33 -11.52 7.15
C ALA A 111 7.69 -10.88 6.82
N GLU A 112 7.69 -9.71 6.17
CA GLU A 112 8.89 -9.02 5.67
C GLU A 112 9.12 -7.63 6.29
N SER A 113 8.36 -7.29 7.34
CA SER A 113 8.42 -6.02 8.07
C SER A 113 9.31 -6.09 9.32
#